data_AF-A0A7W3TLY5-F1
#
_entry.id   AF-A0A7W3TLY5-F1
#
_cell.length_a   1.000
_cell.length_b   1.000
_cell.length_c   1.000
_cell.angle_alpha   90.00
_cell.angle_beta   90.00
_cell.angle_gamma   90.00
#
_symmetry.space_group_name_H-M   'P 1'
#
loop_
_entity.id
_entity.type
_entity.pdbx_description
1 polymer ?
#
loop_
_entity_poly.entity_id
_entity_poly.type
_entity_poly.pdbx_seq_one_letter_code
_entity_poly.pdbx_strand_id
1 'polypeptide(L)'
;MLPDGFKWTKRSQYDEEGTAVVLGDAQVAMLLERVDGGWVARLNSHWPVDAPLVTRRCQSKATGTAGIEAWVCRHEARLRAEAGALAKVAPHGRKLAP
;
A
#
# COMPACT_ATOMS: atom_id res chain seq x y z
N MET A 1 5.58 -12.33 -6.41
CA MET A 1 4.33 -12.18 -7.18
C MET A 1 3.20 -11.87 -6.22
N LEU A 2 2.26 -11.00 -6.62
CA LEU A 2 1.09 -10.64 -5.84
C LEU A 2 -0.07 -11.64 -6.06
N PRO A 3 -0.92 -11.90 -5.05
CA PRO A 3 -2.15 -12.66 -5.24
C PRO A 3 -3.18 -11.92 -6.11
N ASP A 4 -4.17 -12.65 -6.63
CA ASP A 4 -5.18 -12.10 -7.53
C ASP A 4 -5.92 -10.88 -6.97
N GLY A 5 -6.07 -9.85 -7.81
CA GLY A 5 -6.73 -8.60 -7.44
C GLY A 5 -5.84 -7.59 -6.70
N PHE A 6 -4.68 -8.02 -6.20
CA PHE A 6 -3.64 -7.09 -5.74
C PHE A 6 -2.81 -6.66 -6.95
N LYS A 7 -2.52 -5.35 -7.04
CA LYS A 7 -1.64 -4.83 -8.10
C LYS A 7 -0.73 -3.74 -7.60
N TRP A 8 0.44 -3.68 -8.21
CA TRP A 8 1.33 -2.54 -8.10
C TRP A 8 0.77 -1.37 -8.93
N THR A 9 0.93 -0.15 -8.43
CA THR A 9 0.54 1.10 -9.09
C THR A 9 1.45 2.23 -8.64
N LYS A 10 1.28 3.40 -9.25
CA LYS A 10 1.84 4.67 -8.75
C LYS A 10 1.08 5.11 -7.51
N ARG A 11 1.79 5.52 -6.46
CA ARG A 11 1.18 6.16 -5.28
C ARG A 11 0.72 7.59 -5.58
N SER A 12 1.43 8.31 -6.45
CA SER A 12 1.14 9.69 -6.84
C SER A 12 1.45 9.92 -8.32
N GLN A 13 0.99 11.03 -8.89
CA GLN A 13 1.32 11.43 -10.27
C GLN A 13 2.83 11.67 -10.50
N TYR A 14 3.59 11.89 -9.43
CA TYR A 14 5.03 12.12 -9.47
C TYR A 14 5.86 10.86 -9.19
N ASP A 15 5.21 9.77 -8.80
CA ASP A 15 5.91 8.53 -8.50
C ASP A 15 6.16 7.72 -9.79
N GLU A 16 7.28 7.00 -9.80
CA GLU A 16 7.48 5.91 -10.73
C GLU A 16 6.41 4.83 -10.53
N GLU A 17 6.17 4.02 -11.58
CA GLU A 17 5.30 2.86 -11.43
C GLU A 17 5.86 1.87 -10.39
N GLY A 18 4.96 1.27 -9.62
CA GLY A 18 5.30 0.24 -8.65
C GLY A 18 5.74 0.72 -7.28
N THR A 19 5.23 1.87 -6.79
CA THR A 19 5.48 2.35 -5.42
C THR A 19 4.33 2.09 -4.46
N ALA A 20 3.16 1.66 -4.92
CA ALA A 20 2.01 1.30 -4.08
C ALA A 20 1.41 -0.05 -4.46
N VAL A 21 0.95 -0.81 -3.46
CA VAL A 21 0.10 -1.99 -3.68
C VAL A 21 -1.33 -1.64 -3.30
N VAL A 22 -2.26 -1.91 -4.21
CA VAL A 22 -3.70 -1.71 -4.00
C VAL A 22 -4.46 -3.02 -4.13
N LEU A 23 -5.58 -3.11 -3.42
CA LEU A 23 -6.64 -4.10 -3.60
C LEU A 23 -7.94 -3.34 -3.84
N GLY A 24 -8.44 -3.34 -5.07
CA GLY A 24 -9.51 -2.42 -5.48
C GLY A 24 -9.04 -0.96 -5.31
N ASP A 25 -9.82 -0.17 -4.56
CA ASP A 25 -9.49 1.23 -4.24
C ASP A 25 -8.67 1.39 -2.95
N ALA A 26 -8.45 0.30 -2.20
CA ALA A 26 -7.71 0.35 -0.95
C ALA A 26 -6.21 0.21 -1.20
N GLN A 27 -5.45 1.25 -0.86
CA GLN A 27 -3.99 1.19 -0.84
C GLN A 27 -3.51 0.50 0.44
N VAL A 28 -3.06 -0.75 0.33
CA VAL A 28 -2.71 -1.58 1.50
C VAL A 28 -1.25 -1.46 1.90
N ALA A 29 -0.36 -1.11 0.98
CA ALA A 29 1.06 -0.89 1.26
C ALA A 29 1.69 0.12 0.29
N MET A 30 2.82 0.69 0.68
CA MET A 30 3.62 1.55 -0.20
C MET A 30 5.11 1.48 0.10
N LEU A 31 5.91 1.78 -0.91
CA LEU A 31 7.32 2.08 -0.81
C LEU A 31 7.54 3.58 -0.84
N LEU A 32 8.40 4.04 0.06
CA LEU A 32 8.82 5.42 0.17
C LEU A 32 10.34 5.46 0.07
N GLU A 33 10.83 6.24 -0.88
CA GLU A 33 12.24 6.59 -0.93
C GLU A 33 12.53 7.59 0.18
N ARG A 34 13.65 7.37 0.87
CA ARG A 34 14.16 8.25 1.91
C ARG A 34 15.16 9.22 1.29
N VAL A 35 15.34 10.37 1.94
CA VAL A 35 16.30 11.40 1.51
C VAL A 35 17.74 10.89 1.44
N ASP A 36 18.10 9.87 2.24
CA ASP A 36 19.42 9.23 2.25
C ASP A 36 19.58 8.13 1.18
N GLY A 37 18.67 8.04 0.20
CA GLY A 37 18.68 7.02 -0.86
C GLY A 37 18.23 5.63 -0.41
N GLY A 38 17.87 5.47 0.87
CA GLY A 38 17.29 4.24 1.40
C GLY A 38 15.80 4.11 1.09
N TRP A 39 15.21 2.96 1.40
CA TRP A 39 13.78 2.72 1.18
C TRP A 39 13.07 2.35 2.48
N VAL A 40 11.78 2.65 2.56
CA VAL A 40 10.88 2.20 3.62
C VAL A 40 9.62 1.62 3.00
N ALA A 41 9.26 0.42 3.44
CA ALA A 41 7.94 -0.15 3.24
C ALA A 41 7.02 0.33 4.37
N ARG A 42 5.92 1.00 4.02
CA ARG A 42 4.79 1.27 4.93
C ARG A 42 3.70 0.24 4.67
N LEU A 43 3.32 -0.47 5.72
CA LEU A 43 2.31 -1.52 5.69
C LEU A 43 0.99 -0.98 6.27
N ASN A 44 -0.12 -1.66 5.94
CA ASN A 44 -1.47 -1.26 6.35
C ASN A 44 -1.78 0.21 6.02
N SER A 45 -1.45 0.64 4.80
CA SER A 45 -1.61 2.04 4.38
C SER A 45 -3.07 2.50 4.32
N HIS A 46 -4.02 1.57 4.35
CA HIS A 46 -5.46 1.79 4.36
C HIS A 46 -6.04 2.01 5.77
N TRP A 47 -5.23 1.84 6.81
CA TRP A 47 -5.69 2.08 8.18
C TRP A 47 -5.94 3.58 8.44
N PRO A 48 -6.83 3.90 9.41
CA PRO A 48 -7.06 5.26 9.87
C PRO A 48 -5.78 6.00 10.29
N VAL A 49 -5.83 7.34 10.30
CA VAL A 49 -4.67 8.21 10.59
C VAL A 49 -4.14 8.07 12.03
N ASP A 50 -5.01 7.70 12.96
CA ASP A 50 -4.71 7.47 14.39
C ASP A 50 -4.20 6.05 14.66
N ALA A 51 -4.25 5.15 13.67
CA ALA A 51 -3.69 3.82 13.80
C ALA A 51 -2.15 3.83 13.83
N PRO A 52 -1.52 2.84 14.49
CA PRO A 52 -0.07 2.76 14.54
C PRO A 52 0.60 2.71 13.16
N LEU A 53 1.64 3.51 12.99
CA LEU A 53 2.42 3.53 11.75
C LEU A 53 3.33 2.30 11.67
N VAL A 54 3.00 1.34 10.80
CA VAL A 54 3.80 0.14 10.59
C VAL A 54 4.78 0.35 9.43
N THR A 55 6.05 0.58 9.76
CA THR A 55 7.13 0.74 8.76
C THR A 55 8.23 -0.30 8.91
N ARG A 56 8.89 -0.62 7.79
CA ARG A 56 10.07 -1.49 7.72
C ARG A 56 11.10 -0.85 6.81
N ARG A 57 12.34 -0.72 7.28
CA ARG A 57 13.45 -0.24 6.46
C ARG A 57 13.84 -1.31 5.45
N CYS A 58 14.11 -0.89 4.23
CA CYS A 58 14.64 -1.71 3.14
C CYS A 58 15.90 -1.05 2.56
N GLN A 59 16.79 -1.87 2.03
CA GLN A 59 18.08 -1.41 1.48
C GLN A 59 17.92 -0.88 0.05
N SER A 60 16.88 -1.31 -0.66
CA SER A 60 16.59 -0.90 -2.04
C SER A 60 15.12 -1.05 -2.37
N LYS A 61 14.67 -0.41 -3.46
CA LYS A 61 13.32 -0.58 -4.04
C LYS A 61 12.99 -2.07 -4.22
N ALA A 62 13.89 -2.84 -4.85
CA ALA A 62 13.71 -4.26 -5.12
C ALA A 62 13.49 -5.11 -3.85
N THR A 63 14.32 -4.90 -2.81
CA THR A 63 14.12 -5.60 -1.52
C THR A 63 12.82 -5.21 -0.84
N GLY A 64 12.43 -3.94 -0.94
CA GLY A 64 11.13 -3.45 -0.47
C GLY A 64 9.95 -4.09 -1.20
N THR A 65 10.01 -4.17 -2.53
CA THR A 65 8.99 -4.82 -3.38
C THR A 65 8.83 -6.28 -2.98
N ALA A 66 9.92 -7.05 -2.94
CA ALA A 66 9.88 -8.46 -2.55
C ALA A 66 9.32 -8.66 -1.13
N GLY A 67 9.72 -7.79 -0.18
CA GLY A 67 9.21 -7.82 1.18
C GLY A 67 7.72 -7.54 1.29
N ILE A 68 7.21 -6.55 0.54
CA ILE A 68 5.78 -6.24 0.47
C ILE A 68 5.01 -7.40 -0.15
N GLU A 69 5.49 -7.98 -1.25
CA GLU A 69 4.82 -9.13 -1.88
C GLU A 69 4.71 -10.31 -0.92
N ALA A 70 5.81 -10.67 -0.25
CA ALA A 70 5.80 -11.73 0.75
C ALA A 70 4.85 -11.42 1.93
N TRP A 71 4.79 -10.15 2.35
CA TRP A 71 3.87 -9.72 3.39
C TRP A 71 2.40 -9.80 2.94
N VAL A 72 2.08 -9.37 1.71
CA VAL A 72 0.73 -9.47 1.13
C VAL A 72 0.30 -10.92 1.08
N CYS A 73 1.12 -11.82 0.53
CA CYS A 73 0.79 -13.25 0.48
C CYS A 73 0.53 -13.83 1.87
N ARG A 74 1.34 -13.45 2.88
CA ARG A 74 1.17 -13.93 4.26
C ARG A 74 -0.11 -13.42 4.92
N HIS A 75 -0.59 -12.23 4.57
CA HIS A 75 -1.71 -11.56 5.23
C HIS A 75 -2.93 -11.40 4.32
N GLU A 76 -2.98 -12.13 3.21
CA GLU A 76 -3.96 -11.93 2.14
C GLU A 76 -5.40 -11.93 2.67
N ALA A 77 -5.78 -12.97 3.42
CA ALA A 77 -7.14 -13.11 3.96
C ALA A 77 -7.55 -11.91 4.83
N ARG A 78 -6.64 -11.43 5.68
CA ARG A 78 -6.88 -10.25 6.53
C ARG A 78 -7.03 -8.98 5.69
N LEU A 79 -6.14 -8.77 4.72
CA LEU A 79 -6.19 -7.58 3.85
C LEU A 79 -7.47 -7.54 3.03
N ARG A 80 -7.94 -8.68 2.51
CA ARG A 80 -9.22 -8.77 1.80
C ARG A 80 -10.40 -8.44 2.71
N ALA A 81 -10.41 -8.95 3.94
CA ALA A 81 -11.47 -8.65 4.91
C ALA A 81 -11.51 -7.15 5.26
N GLU A 82 -10.36 -6.55 5.56
CA GLU A 82 -10.23 -5.14 5.92
C GLU A 82 -10.60 -4.22 4.75
N ALA A 83 -10.09 -4.49 3.54
CA ALA A 83 -10.43 -3.71 2.34
C ALA A 83 -11.91 -3.84 1.98
N GLY A 84 -12.49 -5.03 2.10
CA GLY A 84 -13.92 -5.26 1.91
C GLY A 84 -14.79 -4.53 2.93
N ALA A 85 -14.33 -4.38 4.18
CA ALA A 85 -15.00 -3.56 5.17
C ALA A 85 -14.93 -2.07 4.82
N LEU A 86 -13.77 -1.57 4.37
CA LEU A 86 -13.60 -0.20 3.92
C LEU A 86 -14.49 0.16 2.73
N ALA A 87 -14.60 -0.73 1.73
CA ALA A 87 -15.46 -0.48 0.57
C ALA A 87 -16.95 -0.32 0.93
N LYS A 88 -17.39 -0.88 2.06
CA LYS A 88 -18.77 -0.75 2.56
C LYS A 88 -19.01 0.54 3.34
N VAL A 89 -17.95 1.19 3.81
CA VAL A 89 -18.00 2.51 4.44
C VAL A 89 -17.81 3.51 3.31
N ALA A 90 -18.91 4.08 2.80
CA ALA A 90 -18.93 4.99 1.65
C ALA A 90 -17.69 5.91 1.60
N PRO A 91 -17.06 6.09 0.41
CA PRO A 91 -15.80 6.81 0.32
C PRO A 91 -15.97 8.21 0.92
N HIS A 92 -15.12 8.55 1.89
CA HIS A 92 -15.03 9.92 2.39
C HIS A 92 -14.84 10.85 1.18
N GLY A 93 -15.80 11.78 1.02
CA GLY A 93 -16.04 12.51 -0.20
C GLY A 93 -14.80 13.14 -0.82
N ARG A 94 -14.32 12.53 -1.90
CA ARG A 94 -13.57 13.26 -2.92
C ARG A 94 -14.60 13.80 -3.91
N LYS A 95 -15.10 15.02 -3.68
CA LYS A 95 -15.62 15.81 -4.80
C LYS A 95 -14.41 16.12 -5.68
N LEU A 96 -14.36 15.51 -6.87
CA LEU A 96 -13.56 16.06 -7.95
C LEU A 96 -14.12 17.47 -8.22
N ALA A 97 -13.25 18.47 -8.18
CA ALA A 97 -13.61 19.82 -8.56
C ALA A 97 -14.18 19.82 -10.00
N PRO A 98 -15.11 20.74 -10.32
CA PRO A 98 -15.80 20.76 -11.60
C PRO A 98 -14.85 20.90 -12.81
#